data_AF-A0A5K1HRR7-F1
#
_entry.id   AF-A0A5K1HRR7-F1
#
_cell.length_a   1.000
_cell.length_b   1.000
_cell.length_c   1.000
_cell.angle_alpha   90.00
_cell.angle_beta   90.00
_cell.angle_gamma   90.00
#
_symmetry.space_group_name_H-M   'P 1'
#
loop_
_entity.id
_entity.type
_entity.pdbx_description
1 polymer ?
#
loop_
_entity_poly.entity_id
_entity_poly.type
_entity_poly.pdbx_seq_one_letter_code
_entity_poly.pdbx_strand_id
1 'polypeptide(L)' 'HRENNKDFLVLTLRHRRNRKRAHRNILKRISRPGLRIYSNSQRIPRISGGIGVVILSTSRGIMTDREARLERIGGEI' A
#
# COMPACT_ATOMS: atom_id res chain seq x y z
N HIS A 1 19.08 -5.82 -6.93
CA HIS A 1 20.06 -6.05 -8.02
C HIS A 1 20.96 -4.82 -8.06
N ARG A 2 22.29 -4.96 -8.10
CA ARG A 2 23.21 -3.82 -8.10
C ARG A 2 24.04 -3.87 -9.37
N GLU A 3 24.02 -2.78 -10.12
CA GLU A 3 24.75 -2.64 -11.39
C GLU A 3 25.33 -1.22 -11.46
N ASN A 4 26.61 -1.09 -11.83
CA ASN A 4 27.30 0.20 -11.97
C ASN A 4 27.07 1.16 -10.78
N ASN A 5 27.19 0.63 -9.55
CA ASN A 5 27.00 1.36 -8.28
C ASN A 5 25.57 1.91 -8.04
N LYS A 6 24.55 1.41 -8.76
CA LYS A 6 23.14 1.73 -8.56
C LYS A 6 22.38 0.51 -8.04
N ASP A 7 21.51 0.72 -7.06
CA ASP A 7 20.64 -0.31 -6.50
C ASP A 7 19.27 -0.31 -7.19
N PHE A 8 18.83 -1.50 -7.59
CA PHE A 8 17.57 -1.73 -8.27
C PHE A 8 16.67 -2.65 -7.44
N LEU A 9 15.41 -2.23 -7.28
CA LEU A 9 14.34 -3.05 -6.73
C LEU A 9 13.74 -3.92 -7.85
N VAL A 10 13.96 -5.22 -7.76
CA VAL A 10 13.41 -6.20 -8.71
C VAL A 10 12.21 -6.88 -8.05
N LEU A 11 11.05 -6.82 -8.70
CA LEU A 11 9.81 -7.41 -8.22
C LEU A 11 9.31 -8.46 -9.21
N THR A 12 9.03 -9.67 -8.71
CA THR A 12 8.42 -10.73 -9.52
C THR A 12 6.91 -10.76 -9.29
N LEU A 13 6.13 -10.57 -10.35
CA LEU A 13 4.68 -10.59 -10.28
C LEU A 13 4.13 -12.02 -10.42
N ARG A 14 3.23 -12.42 -9.51
CA ARG A 14 2.52 -13.70 -9.62
C ARG A 14 1.35 -13.59 -10.59
N HIS A 15 1.34 -14.43 -11.63
CA HIS A 15 0.24 -14.52 -12.61
C HIS A 15 -0.47 -15.89 -12.51
N ARG A 16 -1.81 -15.91 -12.52
CA ARG A 16 -2.58 -17.17 -12.57
C ARG A 16 -2.85 -17.59 -14.02
N ARG A 17 -2.64 -18.88 -14.34
CA ARG A 17 -2.73 -19.45 -15.71
C ARG A 17 -4.12 -19.32 -16.37
N ASN A 18 -5.20 -19.18 -15.59
CA ASN A 18 -6.58 -19.22 -16.09
C ASN A 18 -7.20 -17.81 -16.17
N ARG A 19 -7.21 -17.23 -17.39
CA ARG A 19 -7.56 -15.81 -17.67
C ARG A 19 -9.07 -15.50 -17.79
N LYS A 20 -9.99 -16.34 -17.29
CA LYS A 20 -11.44 -16.10 -17.52
C LYS A 20 -11.99 -14.84 -16.83
N ARG A 21 -11.30 -14.29 -15.82
CA ARG A 21 -11.50 -12.93 -15.33
C ARG A 21 -10.15 -12.36 -14.92
N ALA A 22 -9.69 -11.31 -15.60
CA ALA A 22 -8.53 -10.56 -15.14
C ALA A 22 -8.81 -10.09 -13.71
N HIS A 23 -8.14 -10.68 -12.72
CA HIS A 23 -8.05 -10.07 -11.40
C HIS A 23 -7.34 -8.73 -11.62
N ARG A 24 -8.11 -7.66 -11.73
CA ARG A 24 -7.59 -6.31 -11.97
C ARG A 24 -6.90 -5.89 -10.68
N ASN A 25 -5.60 -6.17 -10.58
CA ASN A 25 -4.77 -5.67 -9.51
C ASN A 25 -4.67 -4.15 -9.70
N ILE A 26 -5.50 -3.40 -9.00
CA ILE A 26 -5.50 -1.94 -9.04
C ILE A 26 -4.52 -1.46 -7.96
N LEU A 27 -3.39 -0.89 -8.39
CA LEU A 27 -2.52 -0.12 -7.52
C LEU A 27 -2.80 1.36 -7.75
N LYS A 28 -3.15 2.10 -6.70
CA LYS A 28 -3.43 3.54 -6.77
C LYS A 28 -2.65 4.27 -5.68
N ARG A 29 -1.88 5.28 -6.07
CA ARG A 29 -1.22 6.21 -5.14
C ARG A 29 -2.22 7.29 -4.69
N ILE A 30 -2.42 7.41 -3.38
CA ILE A 30 -3.35 8.35 -2.75
C ILE A 30 -2.64 9.67 -2.42
N SER A 31 -1.69 9.69 -1.49
CA SER A 31 -0.87 10.86 -1.19
C SER A 31 0.14 11.16 -2.31
N ARG A 32 0.22 12.43 -2.70
CA ARG A 32 1.09 12.92 -3.78
C ARG A 32 1.83 14.19 -3.31
N PRO A 33 2.99 14.54 -3.90
CA PRO A 33 3.75 15.72 -3.49
C PRO A 33 2.94 17.03 -3.43
N GLY A 34 1.99 17.22 -4.36
CA GLY A 34 1.11 18.40 -4.39
C GLY A 34 -0.09 18.35 -3.44
N LEU A 35 -0.41 17.19 -2.85
CA LEU A 35 -1.46 17.04 -1.86
C LEU A 35 -1.20 15.79 -1.01
N ARG A 36 -0.70 16.02 0.20
CA ARG A 36 -0.46 14.96 1.19
C ARG A 36 -1.75 14.62 1.91
N ILE A 37 -2.05 13.33 2.01
CA ILE A 37 -3.27 12.83 2.66
C ILE A 37 -2.86 12.10 3.94
N TYR A 38 -3.34 12.61 5.08
CA TYR A 38 -3.11 12.01 6.39
C TYR A 38 -4.43 11.54 6.99
N SER A 39 -4.39 10.44 7.75
CA SER A 39 -5.55 9.96 8.49
C SER A 39 -5.16 9.53 9.90
N ASN A 40 -6.08 9.73 10.84
CA ASN A 40 -5.98 9.13 12.16
C ASN A 40 -6.31 7.63 12.08
N SER A 41 -5.92 6.86 13.10
CA SER A 41 -6.13 5.41 13.12
C SER A 41 -7.60 4.99 12.93
N GLN A 42 -8.54 5.77 13.46
CA GLN A 42 -9.97 5.47 13.41
C GLN A 42 -10.61 5.74 12.03
N ARG A 43 -10.04 6.69 11.26
CA ARG A 43 -10.55 7.12 9.95
C ARG A 43 -9.73 6.56 8.79
N ILE A 44 -8.83 5.60 9.03
CA ILE A 44 -8.17 4.90 7.94
C ILE A 44 -9.26 4.23 7.07
N PRO A 45 -9.30 4.45 5.74
CA PRO A 45 -10.32 3.90 4.87
C PRO A 45 -10.19 2.37 4.73
N ARG A 46 -11.31 1.67 4.60
CA ARG A 46 -11.34 0.25 4.22
C ARG A 46 -11.66 0.16 2.73
N ILE A 47 -10.78 -0.47 1.94
CA ILE A 47 -10.98 -0.61 0.50
C ILE A 47 -11.63 -1.96 0.19
N SER A 48 -12.60 -1.96 -0.73
CA SER A 48 -13.29 -3.17 -1.23
C SER A 48 -13.82 -4.06 -0.10
N GLY A 49 -14.47 -3.48 0.91
CA GLY A 49 -15.03 -4.22 2.04
C GLY A 49 -13.99 -4.95 2.91
N GLY A 50 -12.71 -4.56 2.84
CA GLY A 50 -11.61 -5.19 3.58
C GLY A 50 -10.80 -6.22 2.80
N ILE A 51 -11.13 -6.45 1.52
CA ILE A 51 -10.36 -7.30 0.60
C ILE A 51 -9.07 -6.59 0.15
N GLY A 52 -9.14 -5.27 -0.04
CA GLY A 52 -7.98 -4.45 -0.39
C GLY A 52 -7.09 -4.17 0.83
N VAL A 53 -5.84 -3.84 0.57
CA VAL A 53 -4.86 -3.41 1.58
C VAL A 53 -4.50 -1.96 1.29
N VAL A 54 -4.40 -1.15 2.35
CA VAL A 54 -3.80 0.20 2.26
C VAL A 54 -2.47 0.17 2.99
N ILE A 55 -1.46 0.77 2.36
CA ILE A 55 -0.12 0.92 2.94
C ILE A 55 -0.01 2.36 3.39
N LEU A 56 0.42 2.57 4.63
CA LEU A 56 0.50 3.88 5.26
C LEU A 56 1.93 4.13 5.76
N SER A 57 2.38 5.38 5.71
CA SER A 57 3.58 5.82 6.41
C SER A 57 3.19 6.39 7.77
N THR A 58 3.69 5.79 8.85
CA THR A 58 3.40 6.21 10.23
C THR A 58 4.68 6.63 10.95
N SER A 59 4.56 7.17 12.17
CA SER A 59 5.71 7.48 13.02
C SER A 59 6.51 6.25 13.46
N ARG A 60 5.98 5.03 13.29
CA ARG A 60 6.67 3.75 13.58
C ARG A 60 7.12 3.02 12.32
N GLY A 61 7.09 3.70 11.17
CA GLY A 61 7.45 3.13 9.87
C GLY A 61 6.24 2.82 9.00
N ILE A 62 6.48 2.08 7.92
CA ILE A 62 5.48 1.72 6.92
C ILE A 62 4.74 0.46 7.37
N MET A 63 3.41 0.51 7.38
CA MET A 63 2.57 -0.62 7.82
C MET A 63 1.24 -0.67 7.07
N THR A 64 0.51 -1.76 7.24
CA THR A 64 -0.82 -1.94 6.67
C THR A 64 -1.89 -1.21 7.48
N ASP A 65 -3.04 -0.98 6.85
CA ASP A 65 -4.21 -0.40 7.51
C ASP A 65 -4.76 -1.23 8.67
N ARG A 66 -4.52 -2.55 8.65
CA ARG A 66 -4.92 -3.43 9.74
C ARG A 66 -4.02 -3.24 10.96
N GLU A 67 -2.71 -3.28 10.75
CA GLU A 67 -1.71 -3.06 11.80
C GLU A 67 -1.86 -1.68 12.43
N ALA A 68 -1.99 -0.63 11.61
CA ALA A 68 -2.15 0.74 12.11
C ALA A 68 -3.41 0.93 12.97
N ARG A 69 -4.52 0.26 12.63
CA ARG A 69 -5.74 0.27 13.46
C ARG A 69 -5.55 -0.47 14.77
N LEU A 70 -4.86 -1.62 14.75
CA LEU A 70 -4.56 -2.40 15.95
C LEU A 70 -3.66 -1.62 16.91
N GLU A 71 -2.61 -0.97 16.39
CA GLU A 71 -1.71 -0.13 17.17
C GLU A 71 -2.28 1.25 17.50
N ARG A 72 -3.45 1.59 16.95
CA ARG A 72 -4.12 2.90 17.09
C ARG A 72 -3.29 4.09 16.60
N ILE A 73 -2.45 3.89 15.59
CA ILE A 73 -1.58 4.91 15.02
C ILE A 73 -2.08 5.37 13.64
N GLY A 74 -2.04 6.68 13.39
CA GLY A 74 -2.37 7.29 12.10
C GLY A 74 -1.14 7.47 11.21
N GLY A 75 -1.32 8.05 10.03
CA GLY A 75 -0.22 8.26 9.09
C GLY A 75 -0.61 8.89 7.76
N GLU A 76 0.38 9.03 6.89
CA GLU A 76 0.20 9.39 5.48
C GLU A 76 -0.31 8.16 4.71
N ILE A 77 -1.29 8.35 3.82
CA ILE A 77 -1.94 7.29 3.02
C ILE A 77 -1.54 7.40 1.55
#